data_AF-A0A7C5SPE4-F1
#
_entry.id   AF-A0A7C5SPE4-F1
#
_cell.length_a   1.000
_cell.length_b   1.000
_cell.length_c   1.000
_cell.angle_alpha   90.00
_cell.angle_beta   90.00
_cell.angle_gamma   90.00
#
_symmetry.space_group_name_H-M   'P 1'
#
loop_
_entity.id
_entity.type
_entity.pdbx_description
1 polymer ?
#
loop_
_entity_poly.entity_id
_entity_poly.type
_entity_poly.pdbx_seq_one_letter_code
_entity_poly.pdbx_strand_id
1 'polypeptide(L)' 'MAKFKTPKQYRHGRGVQECRRCGSRDAVIQAYGIYLCRQCFREIATTLGFRKYS' A
#
# COMPACT_ATOMS: atom_id res chain seq x y z
N MET A 1 23.55 -14.10 -25.15
CA MET A 1 22.74 -14.58 -24.00
C MET A 1 22.57 -13.43 -23.02
N ALA A 2 21.35 -12.92 -22.84
CA ALA A 2 21.10 -11.84 -21.89
C ALA A 2 21.27 -12.36 -20.46
N LYS A 3 22.06 -11.67 -19.64
CA LYS A 3 22.23 -12.01 -18.21
C LYS A 3 20.94 -11.66 -17.47
N PHE A 4 20.16 -12.65 -17.06
CA PHE A 4 19.02 -12.45 -16.16
C PHE A 4 19.55 -12.01 -14.79
N LYS A 5 19.25 -10.76 -14.39
CA LYS A 5 19.52 -10.27 -13.04
C LYS A 5 18.25 -10.43 -12.19
N THR A 6 18.40 -11.04 -11.01
CA THR A 6 17.31 -11.11 -10.03
C THR A 6 16.97 -9.72 -9.48
N PRO A 7 15.69 -9.44 -9.17
CA PRO A 7 15.29 -8.17 -8.61
C PRO A 7 15.94 -7.95 -7.24
N LYS A 8 16.50 -6.75 -7.02
CA LYS A 8 17.12 -6.37 -5.75
C LYS A 8 16.02 -6.17 -4.70
N GLN A 9 16.13 -6.87 -3.59
CA GLN A 9 15.21 -6.71 -2.46
C GLN A 9 15.58 -5.44 -1.68
N TYR A 10 14.64 -4.51 -1.55
CA TYR A 10 14.81 -3.27 -0.79
C TYR A 10 14.13 -3.39 0.58
N ARG A 11 14.80 -2.91 1.64
CA ARG A 11 14.24 -2.89 3.00
C ARG A 11 13.42 -1.63 3.30
N HIS A 12 13.65 -0.55 2.57
CA HIS A 12 13.02 0.76 2.76
C HIS A 12 12.82 1.46 1.40
N GLY A 13 11.95 2.47 1.38
CA GLY A 13 11.68 3.28 0.19
C GLY A 13 10.32 3.00 -0.47
N ARG A 14 10.02 3.77 -1.52
CA ARG A 14 8.79 3.63 -2.32
C ARG A 14 8.84 2.28 -3.06
N GLY A 15 7.84 1.43 -2.85
CA GLY A 15 7.76 0.10 -3.47
C GLY A 15 8.02 -1.09 -2.54
N VAL A 16 8.50 -0.84 -1.31
CA VAL A 16 8.67 -1.91 -0.31
C VAL A 16 7.34 -2.30 0.33
N GLN A 17 6.49 -1.30 0.57
CA GLN A 17 5.17 -1.51 1.16
C GLN A 17 4.14 -1.69 0.05
N GLU A 18 3.28 -2.67 0.25
CA GLU A 18 2.16 -2.99 -0.64
C GLU A 18 0.84 -2.87 0.12
N CYS A 19 -0.20 -2.53 -0.63
CA CYS A 19 -1.55 -2.56 -0.12
C CYS A 19 -1.96 -4.00 0.20
N ARG A 20 -2.40 -4.25 1.42
CA ARG A 20 -2.86 -5.58 1.86
C ARG A 20 -4.06 -6.11 1.09
N ARG A 21 -4.82 -5.25 0.38
CA ARG A 21 -6.03 -5.62 -0.35
C ARG A 21 -5.81 -5.82 -1.84
N CYS A 22 -5.12 -4.90 -2.51
CA CYS A 22 -4.97 -4.90 -3.97
C CYS A 22 -3.54 -5.20 -4.44
N GLY A 23 -2.56 -5.30 -3.54
CA GLY A 23 -1.15 -5.51 -3.90
C GLY A 23 -0.49 -4.31 -4.58
N SER A 24 -1.21 -3.20 -4.79
CA SER A 24 -0.61 -1.99 -5.35
C SER A 24 0.42 -1.40 -4.39
N ARG A 25 1.54 -0.94 -4.96
CA ARG A 25 2.62 -0.25 -4.25
C ARG A 25 2.44 1.27 -4.27
N ASP A 26 1.42 1.76 -4.98
CA ASP A 26 1.15 3.17 -5.13
C ASP A 26 0.28 3.72 -3.99
N ALA A 27 0.73 4.84 -3.42
CA ALA A 27 0.01 5.60 -2.41
C ALA A 27 -0.56 4.73 -1.27
N VAL A 28 0.29 3.86 -0.71
CA VAL A 28 -0.03 3.03 0.45
C VAL A 28 0.03 3.88 1.71
N ILE A 29 -1.09 3.95 2.43
CA ILE A 29 -1.24 4.60 3.73
C ILE A 29 -0.62 3.68 4.79
N GLN A 30 0.51 4.10 5.35
CA GLN A 30 1.23 3.33 6.38
C GLN A 30 0.87 3.78 7.81
N ALA A 31 0.20 4.93 7.94
CA ALA A 31 -0.23 5.47 9.22
C ALA A 31 -1.14 4.47 9.95
N TYR A 32 -1.00 4.42 11.28
CA TYR A 32 -1.81 3.59 12.17
C TYR A 32 -1.83 2.09 11.82
N GLY A 33 -0.82 1.60 11.08
CA GLY A 33 -0.73 0.18 10.70
C GLY A 33 -1.77 -0.29 9.68
N ILE A 34 -2.37 0.64 8.92
CA ILE A 34 -3.47 0.35 7.98
C ILE A 34 -2.96 -0.41 6.74
N TYR A 35 -1.84 0.01 6.15
CA TYR A 35 -1.23 -0.57 4.94
C TYR A 35 -2.24 -0.82 3.79
N LEU A 36 -3.04 0.21 3.48
CA LEU A 36 -4.00 0.19 2.38
C LEU A 36 -3.70 1.27 1.34
N CYS A 37 -3.98 0.97 0.08
CA CYS A 37 -3.93 1.96 -1.00
C CYS A 37 -5.02 3.03 -0.78
N ARG A 38 -4.80 4.26 -1.26
CA ARG A 38 -5.79 5.35 -1.10
C ARG A 38 -7.19 5.02 -1.63
N GLN A 39 -7.30 4.20 -2.68
CA GLN A 39 -8.59 3.78 -3.25
C GLN A 39 -9.27 2.77 -2.31
N CYS A 40 -8.52 1.73 -1.95
CA CYS A 40 -8.90 0.67 -1.02
C CYS A 40 -9.36 1.22 0.33
N PHE A 41 -8.65 2.23 0.84
CA PHE A 41 -8.98 2.88 2.09
C PHE A 41 -10.33 3.58 2.01
N ARG A 42 -10.61 4.32 0.92
CA ARG A 42 -11.90 5.01 0.74
C ARG A 42 -13.10 4.06 0.70
N GLU A 43 -12.92 2.84 0.19
CA GLU A 43 -13.96 1.82 0.16
C GLU A 43 -14.27 1.25 1.56
N ILE A 44 -13.24 1.05 2.40
CA ILE A 44 -13.38 0.39 3.71
C ILE A 44 -13.47 1.42 4.86
N ALA A 45 -13.21 2.71 4.60
CA ALA A 45 -13.16 3.76 5.61
C ALA A 45 -14.40 3.74 6.53
N THR A 46 -15.59 3.60 5.96
CA THR A 46 -16.85 3.53 6.70
C THR A 46 -16.93 2.31 7.62
N THR A 47 -16.49 1.13 7.16
CA THR A 47 -16.47 -0.12 7.95
C THR A 47 -15.43 -0.07 9.06
N LEU A 48 -14.32 0.63 8.83
CA LEU A 48 -13.29 0.90 9.84
C LEU A 48 -13.73 1.95 10.88
N GLY A 49 -14.93 2.54 10.73
CA GLY A 49 -15.45 3.54 11.65
C GLY A 49 -15.00 4.97 11.37
N PHE A 50 -14.30 5.22 10.26
CA PHE A 50 -14.00 6.59 9.86
C PHE A 50 -15.28 7.29 9.39
N ARG A 51 -15.50 8.49 9.91
CA ARG A 51 -16.60 9.37 9.51
C ARG A 51 -16.04 10.70 9.03
N LYS A 52 -16.66 11.25 7.99
CA LYS A 52 -16.35 12.58 7.49
C LYS A 52 -17.07 13.60 8.37
N TYR A 53 -16.33 14.44 9.08
CA TYR A 53 -16.88 15.47 9.97
C TYR A 53 -16.84 16.89 9.39
N SER A 54 -16.37 17.05 8.14
CA SER A 54 -16.44 18.26 7.31
C SER A 54 -15.99 17.93 5.89
#